data_AF-A0A4Q3G1P0-F1
#
_entry.id   AF-A0A4Q3G1P0-F1
#
_cell.length_a   1.000
_cell.length_b   1.000
_cell.length_c   1.000
_cell.angle_alpha   90.00
_cell.angle_beta   90.00
_cell.angle_gamma   90.00
#
_symmetry.space_group_name_H-M   'P 1'
#
loop_
_entity.id
_entity.type
_entity.pdbx_description
1 polymer ?
#
loop_
_entity_poly.entity_id
_entity_poly.type
_entity_poly.pdbx_seq_one_letter_code
_entity_poly.pdbx_strand_id
1 'polypeptide(L)' 'MFEAAVQGYLVSLSLILAIGAQNAFVLRQGLRREHVAAVVAVCALSDA' A
#
# COMPACT_ATOMS: atom_id res chain seq x y z
N MET A 1 9.58 24.71 12.88
CA MET A 1 10.51 23.89 12.06
C MET A 1 10.49 22.42 12.47
N PHE A 2 10.71 22.08 13.74
CA PHE A 2 10.70 20.67 14.20
C PHE A 2 9.36 19.95 13.95
N GLU A 3 8.24 20.63 14.14
CA GLU A 3 6.90 20.10 13.87
C GLU A 3 6.70 19.65 12.42
N ALA A 4 7.11 20.49 11.46
CA ALA A 4 7.03 20.17 10.03
C ALA A 4 7.95 18.99 9.65
N ALA A 5 9.12 18.89 10.29
CA ALA A 5 10.02 17.75 10.08
C ALA A 5 9.40 16.43 10.58
N VAL A 6 8.77 16.45 11.76
CA VAL A 6 8.08 15.27 12.31
C VAL A 6 6.87 14.89 11.45
N GLN A 7 6.05 15.85 11.02
CA GLN A 7 4.93 15.57 10.13
C GLN A 7 5.39 15.00 8.78
N GLY A 8 6.39 15.61 8.15
CA GLY A 8 6.95 15.10 6.90
C GLY A 8 7.50 13.69 7.03
N TYR A 9 8.21 13.41 8.12
CA TYR A 9 8.73 12.07 8.42
C TYR A 9 7.60 11.04 8.60
N LEU A 10 6.57 11.35 9.39
CA LEU A 10 5.44 10.46 9.60
C LEU A 10 4.65 10.20 8.30
N VAL A 11 4.48 11.20 7.45
CA VAL A 11 3.83 11.06 6.14
C VAL A 11 4.66 10.17 5.21
N SER A 12 5.98 10.36 5.15
CA SER A 12 6.84 9.51 4.33
C SER A 12 6.83 8.05 4.82
N LEU A 13 6.85 7.84 6.14
CA LEU A 13 6.74 6.50 6.73
C LEU A 13 5.41 5.85 6.42
N SER A 14 4.30 6.57 6.57
CA SER A 14 2.97 6.01 6.33
C SER A 14 2.77 5.62 4.87
N LEU A 15 3.28 6.42 3.93
CA LEU A 15 3.27 6.11 2.50
C LEU A 15 4.03 4.81 2.21
N ILE A 16 5.27 4.66 2.70
CA ILE A 16 6.09 3.45 2.47
C ILE A 16 5.38 2.21 3.02
N LEU A 17 4.85 2.29 4.24
CA LEU A 17 4.15 1.18 4.89
C LEU A 17 2.87 0.80 4.13
N ALA A 18 2.07 1.78 3.71
CA ALA A 18 0.84 1.56 2.98
C ALA A 18 1.09 0.88 1.62
N ILE A 19 2.10 1.32 0.87
CA ILE A 19 2.45 0.75 -0.44
C ILE A 19 2.96 -0.69 -0.28
N GLY A 20 3.82 -0.96 0.71
CA GLY A 20 4.34 -2.30 0.97
C GLY A 20 3.24 -3.30 1.37
N ALA A 21 2.32 -2.88 2.24
CA ALA A 21 1.20 -3.72 2.67
C ALA A 21 0.26 -4.08 1.51
N GLN A 22 -0.04 -3.13 0.63
CA GLN A 22 -0.89 -3.36 -0.55
C GLN A 22 -0.29 -4.40 -1.51
N ASN A 23 1.00 -4.26 -1.83
CA ASN A 23 1.68 -5.21 -2.70
C ASN A 23 1.82 -6.61 -2.07
N ALA A 24 2.09 -6.69 -0.76
CA ALA A 24 2.13 -7.96 -0.04
C ALA A 24 0.76 -8.65 0.03
N PHE A 25 -0.32 -7.87 0.13
CA PHE A 25 -1.69 -8.39 0.08
C PHE A 25 -2.02 -8.98 -1.29
N VAL A 26 -1.75 -8.25 -2.37
CA VAL A 26 -1.92 -8.75 -3.75
C VAL A 26 -1.14 -10.06 -3.95
N LEU A 27 0.13 -10.11 -3.50
CA LEU A 27 0.95 -11.31 -3.62
C LEU A 27 0.40 -12.49 -2.82
N ARG A 28 -0.09 -12.27 -1.59
CA ARG A 28 -0.72 -13.32 -0.78
C ARG A 28 -1.98 -13.89 -1.44
N GLN A 29 -2.82 -13.03 -2.03
CA GLN A 29 -4.01 -13.48 -2.75
C GLN A 29 -3.64 -14.19 -4.06
N GLY A 30 -2.62 -13.70 -4.77
CA GLY A 30 -2.02 -14.35 -5.93
C GLY A 30 -1.52 -15.76 -5.63
N LEU A 31 -0.81 -15.93 -4.51
CA LEU A 31 -0.26 -17.22 -4.08
C LEU A 31 -1.37 -18.20 -3.66
N ARG A 32 -2.46 -17.70 -3.06
CA ARG A 32 -3.67 -18.47 -2.74
C ARG A 32 -4.54 -18.77 -3.96
N ARG A 33 -4.30 -18.09 -5.09
CA ARG A 33 -5.13 -18.14 -6.32
C ARG A 33 -6.62 -17.84 -6.08
N GLU A 34 -6.92 -17.06 -5.05
CA GLU A 34 -8.28 -16.63 -4.71
C GLU A 34 -8.48 -15.18 -5.16
N HIS A 35 -9.49 -14.93 -6.01
CA HIS A 35 -9.97 -13.58 -6.36
C HIS A 35 -8.89 -12.59 -6.84
N VAL A 36 -7.79 -13.09 -7.41
CA VAL A 36 -6.60 -12.29 -7.78
C VAL A 36 -6.95 -11.11 -8.68
N ALA A 37 -7.79 -11.33 -9.70
CA ALA A 37 -8.20 -10.27 -10.63
C ALA A 37 -8.97 -9.14 -9.93
N ALA A 38 -9.87 -9.47 -8.99
CA ALA A 38 -10.62 -8.48 -8.23
C ALA A 38 -9.72 -7.69 -7.28
N VAL A 39 -8.81 -8.39 -6.59
CA VAL A 39 -7.83 -7.76 -5.69
C VAL A 39 -6.90 -6.81 -6.44
N VAL A 40 -6.36 -7.24 -7.58
CA VAL A 40 -5.50 -6.40 -8.44
C VAL A 40 -6.28 -5.20 -8.97
N ALA A 41 -7.53 -5.38 -9.42
CA ALA A 41 -8.34 -4.27 -9.92
C ALA A 41 -8.60 -3.21 -8.83
N VAL A 42 -8.94 -3.62 -7.61
CA VAL A 42 -9.16 -2.70 -6.49
C VAL A 42 -7.87 -1.95 -6.12
N CYS A 43 -6.72 -2.65 -6.03
CA CYS A 43 -5.44 -2.01 -5.75
C CYS A 43 -5.04 -1.04 -6.87
N ALA A 44 -5.13 -1.45 -8.13
CA ALA A 44 -4.78 -0.60 -9.26
C ALA A 44 -5.67 0.65 -9.37
N LEU A 45 -6.95 0.56 -9.01
CA LEU A 45 -7.85 1.71 -8.94
C LEU A 45 -7.56 2.63 -7.74
N SER A 46 -6.94 2.11 -6.68
CA SER A 46 -6.63 2.89 -5.47
C SER A 46 -5.27 3.60 -5.56
N ASP A 47 -4.33 3.04 -6.32
CA ASP A 47 -3.00 3.63 -6.59
C ASP A 47 -3.02 4.65 -7.75
N ALA A 48 -4.06 4.66 -8.60
CA ALA A 48 -4.25 5.59 -9.72
C ALA A 48 -4.82 6.94 -9.28
#